data_AF-A0A2N1Y6B6-F1
#
_entry.id   AF-A0A2N1Y6B6-F1
#
_cell.length_a   1.000
_cell.length_b   1.000
_cell.length_c   1.000
_cell.angle_alpha   90.00
_cell.angle_beta   90.00
_cell.angle_gamma   90.00
#
_symmetry.space_group_name_H-M   'P 1'
#
loop_
_entity.id
_entity.type
_entity.pdbx_description
1 polymer ?
#
loop_
_entity_poly.entity_id
_entity_poly.type
_entity_poly.pdbx_seq_one_letter_code
_entity_poly.pdbx_strand_id
1 'polypeptide(L)'
;MDIEKIANVIEADAGQSLTELRDAQGRHGRVTTAEQIMVRAARTRLGLSQTEFAARIGTPVATLRDWEQGRFAPPGAVLCLLRLLIAHPELSSELQAA
;
A
#
# COMPACT_ATOMS: atom_id res chain seq x y z
N MET A 1 -26.95 3.63 -4.35
CA MET A 1 -26.30 2.98 -5.51
C MET A 1 -26.75 1.52 -5.49
N ASP A 2 -27.42 1.06 -6.54
CA ASP A 2 -28.00 -0.29 -6.60
C ASP A 2 -26.93 -1.28 -7.09
N ILE A 3 -26.38 -2.07 -6.17
CA ILE A 3 -25.26 -2.98 -6.43
C ILE A 3 -25.68 -4.10 -7.40
N GLU A 4 -26.91 -4.58 -7.31
CA GLU A 4 -27.43 -5.65 -8.19
C GLU A 4 -27.53 -5.17 -9.64
N LYS A 5 -27.96 -3.92 -9.83
CA LYS A 5 -28.00 -3.30 -11.16
C LYS A 5 -26.60 -3.20 -11.78
N ILE A 6 -25.57 -2.91 -10.98
CA ILE A 6 -24.19 -2.81 -11.45
C ILE A 6 -23.62 -4.19 -11.79
N ALA A 7 -23.85 -5.18 -10.92
CA ALA A 7 -23.39 -6.56 -11.13
C ALA A 7 -23.94 -7.14 -12.45
N ASN A 8 -25.24 -6.96 -12.72
CA ASN A 8 -25.86 -7.45 -13.96
C ASN A 8 -25.26 -6.82 -15.23
N VAL A 9 -24.88 -5.54 -15.18
CA VAL A 9 -24.24 -4.87 -16.31
C VAL A 9 -22.82 -5.41 -16.55
N ILE A 10 -22.07 -5.68 -15.49
CA ILE A 10 -20.73 -6.26 -15.58
C ILE A 10 -20.77 -7.70 -16.11
N GLU A 11 -21.71 -8.52 -15.64
CA GLU A 11 -21.88 -9.91 -16.11
C GLU A 11 -22.21 -9.94 -17.61
N ALA A 12 -23.05 -9.03 -18.08
CA ALA A 12 -23.41 -8.91 -19.49
C ALA A 12 -22.21 -8.50 -20.39
N ASP A 13 -21.32 -7.63 -19.88
CA ASP A 13 -20.14 -7.16 -20.60
C ASP A 13 -18.98 -8.17 -20.57
N ALA A 14 -18.70 -8.75 -19.40
CA ALA A 14 -17.59 -9.67 -19.18
C ALA A 14 -17.89 -11.10 -19.67
N GLY A 15 -19.16 -11.45 -19.89
CA GLY A 15 -19.59 -12.79 -20.32
C GLY A 15 -19.37 -13.89 -19.27
N GLN A 16 -19.17 -13.53 -18.00
CA GLN A 16 -18.91 -14.44 -16.89
C GLN A 16 -19.75 -14.05 -15.66
N SER A 17 -20.20 -15.05 -14.90
CA SER A 17 -21.02 -14.87 -13.69
C SER A 17 -20.18 -14.38 -12.51
N LEU A 18 -20.72 -13.46 -11.71
CA LEU A 18 -20.06 -12.97 -10.49
C LEU A 18 -20.51 -13.74 -9.24
N THR A 19 -20.98 -14.99 -9.36
CA THR A 19 -21.48 -15.82 -8.25
C THR A 19 -20.48 -15.86 -7.09
N GLU A 20 -19.18 -16.05 -7.36
CA GLU A 20 -18.14 -16.04 -6.32
C GLU A 20 -18.01 -14.70 -5.58
N LEU A 21 -18.29 -13.58 -6.25
CA LEU A 21 -18.27 -12.25 -5.63
C LEU A 21 -19.54 -11.99 -4.82
N ARG A 22 -20.70 -12.54 -5.25
CA ARG A 22 -21.95 -12.51 -4.50
C ARG A 22 -21.83 -13.33 -3.21
N ASP A 23 -21.23 -14.51 -3.29
CA ASP A 23 -20.96 -15.36 -2.13
C ASP A 23 -19.92 -14.75 -1.18
N ALA A 24 -19.08 -13.84 -1.67
CA ALA A 24 -18.16 -13.05 -0.87
C ALA A 24 -18.79 -11.80 -0.20
N GLN A 25 -20.10 -11.56 -0.37
CA GLN A 25 -20.80 -10.44 0.28
C GLN A 25 -20.57 -10.45 1.81
N GLY A 26 -20.00 -9.37 2.33
CA GLY A 26 -19.60 -9.22 3.74
C GLY A 26 -18.10 -9.39 4.01
N ARG A 27 -17.34 -9.98 3.08
CA ARG A 27 -15.87 -10.02 3.14
C ARG A 27 -15.32 -8.70 2.62
N HIS A 28 -15.17 -7.74 3.52
CA HIS A 28 -14.48 -6.49 3.19
C HIS A 28 -12.99 -6.82 2.96
N GLY A 29 -12.49 -6.53 1.76
CA GLY A 29 -11.05 -6.55 1.51
C GLY A 29 -10.32 -5.62 2.49
N ARG A 30 -9.03 -5.85 2.74
CA ARG A 30 -8.25 -4.96 3.62
C ARG A 30 -8.31 -3.54 3.06
N VAL A 31 -8.77 -2.59 3.88
CA VAL A 31 -8.72 -1.16 3.55
C VAL A 31 -7.30 -0.68 3.81
N THR A 32 -6.66 -0.11 2.80
CA THR A 32 -5.33 0.51 2.91
C THR A 32 -5.50 2.03 2.98
N THR A 33 -4.89 2.67 3.96
CA THR A 33 -4.93 4.12 4.14
C THR A 33 -3.94 4.83 3.20
N ALA A 34 -4.12 6.14 3.00
CA ALA A 34 -3.20 6.95 2.19
C ALA A 34 -1.76 6.90 2.74
N GLU A 35 -1.61 6.87 4.06
CA GLU A 35 -0.34 6.74 4.77
C GLU A 35 0.37 5.42 4.41
N GLN A 36 -0.38 4.33 4.33
CA GLN A 36 0.15 3.01 3.99
C GLN A 36 0.55 2.94 2.52
N ILE A 37 -0.22 3.57 1.63
CA ILE A 37 0.14 3.72 0.20
C ILE A 37 1.43 4.53 0.05
N MET A 38 1.61 5.59 0.85
CA MET A 38 2.79 6.46 0.80
C MET A 38 4.09 5.71 1.09
N VAL A 39 4.08 4.74 2.01
CA VAL A 39 5.25 3.89 2.30
C VAL A 39 5.71 3.17 1.04
N ARG A 40 4.79 2.48 0.37
CA ARG A 40 5.09 1.74 -0.87
C ARG A 40 5.54 2.70 -1.97
N ALA A 41 4.88 3.85 -2.12
CA ALA A 41 5.20 4.85 -3.14
C ALA A 41 6.62 5.42 -2.97
N ALA A 42 7.02 5.77 -1.75
CA ALA A 42 8.37 6.23 -1.44
C ALA A 42 9.42 5.17 -1.80
N ARG A 43 9.20 3.92 -1.37
CA ARG A 43 10.12 2.81 -1.70
C ARG A 43 10.25 2.59 -3.20
N THR A 44 9.13 2.53 -3.93
CA THR A 44 9.15 2.29 -5.38
C THR A 44 9.81 3.44 -6.13
N ARG A 45 9.64 4.68 -5.66
CA ARG A 45 10.29 5.85 -6.25
C ARG A 45 11.80 5.81 -6.13
N LEU A 46 12.32 5.19 -5.06
CA LEU A 46 13.76 5.00 -4.86
C LEU A 46 14.31 3.74 -5.55
N GLY A 47 13.45 2.91 -6.16
CA GLY A 47 13.86 1.68 -6.83
C GLY A 47 14.38 0.59 -5.89
N LEU A 48 14.04 0.66 -4.60
CA LEU A 48 14.57 -0.25 -3.58
C LEU A 48 13.64 -1.44 -3.31
N SER A 49 14.24 -2.59 -3.00
CA SER A 49 13.51 -3.72 -2.40
C SER A 49 13.02 -3.36 -1.00
N GLN A 50 12.08 -4.15 -0.46
CA GLN A 50 11.59 -3.95 0.92
C GLN A 50 12.73 -4.02 1.94
N THR A 51 13.67 -4.96 1.77
CA THR A 51 14.79 -5.12 2.70
C THR A 51 15.75 -3.93 2.64
N GLU A 52 16.13 -3.49 1.44
CA GLU A 52 17.03 -2.33 1.27
C GLU A 52 16.39 -1.05 1.80
N PHE A 53 15.11 -0.85 1.54
CA PHE A 53 14.38 0.32 2.02
C PHE A 53 14.21 0.32 3.54
N ALA A 54 13.84 -0.83 4.10
CA ALA A 54 13.73 -1.01 5.55
C ALA A 54 15.07 -0.70 6.25
N ALA A 55 16.17 -1.23 5.72
CA ALA A 55 17.52 -0.90 6.20
C ALA A 55 17.81 0.60 6.05
N ARG A 56 17.43 1.21 4.92
CA ARG A 56 17.70 2.64 4.66
C ARG A 56 17.04 3.57 5.67
N ILE A 57 15.81 3.26 6.09
CA ILE A 57 15.05 4.08 7.05
C ILE A 57 15.15 3.58 8.50
N GLY A 58 16.09 2.65 8.78
CA GLY A 58 16.31 2.13 10.13
C GLY A 58 15.09 1.41 10.74
N THR A 59 14.34 0.65 9.93
CA THR A 59 13.12 -0.03 10.35
C THR A 59 13.21 -1.53 10.09
N PRO A 60 12.71 -2.42 10.97
CA PRO A 60 12.64 -3.85 10.67
C PRO A 60 11.81 -4.14 9.42
N VAL A 61 12.27 -5.05 8.56
CA VAL A 61 11.57 -5.41 7.31
C VAL A 61 10.15 -5.94 7.56
N ALA A 62 9.92 -6.63 8.69
CA ALA A 62 8.59 -7.09 9.08
C ALA A 62 7.64 -5.90 9.34
N THR A 63 8.11 -4.89 10.06
CA THR A 63 7.37 -3.66 10.33
C THR A 63 7.04 -2.91 9.05
N LEU A 64 8.00 -2.78 8.12
CA LEU A 64 7.75 -2.17 6.80
C LEU A 64 6.64 -2.92 6.04
N ARG A 65 6.68 -4.26 6.05
CA ARG A 65 5.65 -5.10 5.41
C ARG A 65 4.28 -4.91 6.05
N ASP A 66 4.22 -4.84 7.37
CA ASP A 66 2.96 -4.59 8.06
C ASP A 66 2.36 -3.22 7.68
N TRP A 67 3.18 -2.20 7.41
CA TRP A 67 2.70 -0.93 6.87
C TRP A 67 2.22 -1.05 5.43
N GLU A 68 3.03 -1.60 4.53
CA GLU A 68 2.70 -1.72 3.09
C GLU A 68 1.48 -2.63 2.83
N GLN A 69 1.23 -3.61 3.70
CA GLN A 69 0.08 -4.54 3.61
C GLN A 69 -1.17 -4.03 4.34
N GLY A 70 -1.08 -2.85 4.93
CA GLY A 70 -2.18 -2.24 5.66
C GLY A 70 -2.56 -2.96 6.96
N ARG A 71 -1.59 -3.55 7.67
CA ARG A 71 -1.76 -4.11 9.02
C ARG A 71 -1.64 -3.04 10.09
N PHE A 72 -0.70 -2.12 9.94
CA PHE A 72 -0.53 -0.97 10.81
C PHE A 72 -0.30 0.31 10.01
N ALA A 73 -0.59 1.47 10.61
CA ALA A 73 -0.19 2.75 10.05
C ALA A 73 1.27 3.04 10.42
N PRO A 74 2.07 3.65 9.52
CA PRO A 74 3.40 4.12 9.87
C PRO A 74 3.31 5.29 10.88
N PRO A 75 4.29 5.44 11.80
CA PRO A 75 4.36 6.60 12.69
C PRO A 75 4.44 7.93 11.94
N GLY A 76 3.94 9.02 12.53
CA GLY A 76 3.96 10.35 11.92
C GLY A 76 5.36 10.84 11.53
N ALA A 77 6.39 10.51 12.33
CA ALA A 77 7.78 10.82 12.01
C ALA A 77 8.27 10.11 10.73
N VAL A 78 7.86 8.85 10.54
CA VAL A 78 8.15 8.10 9.31
C VAL A 78 7.46 8.76 8.14
N LEU A 79 6.18 9.13 8.25
CA LEU A 79 5.47 9.84 7.18
C LEU A 79 6.14 11.17 6.80
N CYS A 80 6.66 11.91 7.77
CA CYS A 80 7.45 13.12 7.51
C CYS A 80 8.70 12.81 6.67
N LEU A 81 9.48 11.81 7.07
CA LEU A 81 10.65 11.34 6.34
C LEU A 81 10.30 10.88 4.92
N LEU A 82 9.21 10.13 4.76
CA LEU A 82 8.77 9.62 3.46
C LEU A 82 8.37 10.76 2.51
N ARG A 83 7.69 11.80 3.01
CA ARG A 83 7.40 13.00 2.21
C ARG A 83 8.68 13.69 1.75
N LEU A 84 9.68 13.79 2.63
CA LEU A 84 10.99 14.35 2.28
C LEU A 84 11.69 13.53 1.19
N LEU A 85 11.76 12.21 1.34
CA LEU A 85 12.38 11.31 0.36
C LEU A 85 11.63 11.26 -0.97
N ILE A 86 10.31 11.45 -0.94
CA ILE A 86 9.51 11.62 -2.16
C ILE A 86 9.90 12.96 -2.81
N ALA A 87 9.92 14.08 -2.09
CA ALA A 87 10.29 15.37 -2.68
C ALA A 87 11.74 15.39 -3.20
N HIS A 88 12.65 14.74 -2.47
CA HIS A 88 14.09 14.77 -2.66
C HIS A 88 14.70 13.35 -2.61
N PRO A 89 14.54 12.54 -3.68
CA PRO A 89 15.07 11.17 -3.74
C PRO A 89 16.59 11.08 -3.53
N GLU A 90 17.33 12.12 -3.93
CA GLU A 90 18.78 12.26 -3.77
C GLU A 90 19.23 12.18 -2.31
N LEU A 91 18.38 12.60 -1.36
CA LEU A 91 18.70 12.52 0.08
C LEU A 91 18.68 11.08 0.61
N SER A 92 18.18 10.13 -0.18
CA SER A 92 18.15 8.73 0.25
C SER A 92 19.55 8.24 0.63
N SER A 93 20.61 8.59 -0.10
CA SER A 93 21.98 8.11 0.18
C SER A 93 22.57 8.62 1.50
N GLU A 94 22.06 9.73 2.03
CA GLU A 94 22.49 10.31 3.30
C GLU A 94 21.94 9.55 4.51
N LEU A 95 20.86 8.78 4.31
CA LEU A 95 20.33 7.93 5.37
C LEU A 95 21.24 6.72 5.55
N GLN A 96 21.88 6.65 6.70
CA GLN A 96 22.56 5.46 7.20
C GLN A 96 21.87 5.05 8.48
N ALA A 97 21.34 3.83 8.53
CA ALA A 97 20.90 3.27 9.81
C ALA A 97 22.15 3.12 10.70
N ALA A 98 22.05 3.67 11.92
CA ALA A 98 23.07 3.53 12.96
C ALA A 98 23.18 2.08 13.45
#